data_AF-A0A4R4K0U1-F1
#
_entry.id   AF-A0A4R4K0U1-F1
#
_cell.length_a   1.000
_cell.length_b   1.000
_cell.length_c   1.000
_cell.angle_alpha   90.00
_cell.angle_beta   90.00
_cell.angle_gamma   90.00
#
_symmetry.space_group_name_H-M   'P 1'
#
loop_
_entity.id
_entity.type
_entity.pdbx_description
1 polymer ?
#
loop_
_entity_poly.entity_id
_entity_poly.type
_entity_poly.pdbx_seq_one_letter_code
_entity_poly.pdbx_strand_id
1 'polypeptide(L)'
;MNVTKISKPNDGLPRFMLLQSPENSSDTILVYKSRYPSYIIEISSRALTSASFKYIFKGFDLYVTVRKDFDSCGNPSKSHLDDLCTWYTKNGTEPSIKKISR
;
A
#
# COMPACT_ATOMS: atom_id res chain seq x y z
N MET A 1 -4.40 -20.33 13.58
CA MET A 1 -3.77 -19.36 12.66
C MET A 1 -3.71 -19.98 11.27
N ASN A 2 -4.55 -19.55 10.33
CA ASN A 2 -4.46 -20.01 8.95
C ASN A 2 -3.42 -19.16 8.22
N VAL A 3 -2.20 -19.68 8.17
CA VAL A 3 -1.13 -19.14 7.33
C VAL A 3 -1.44 -19.50 5.89
N THR A 4 -1.71 -18.50 5.06
CA THR A 4 -1.87 -18.70 3.61
C THR A 4 -0.52 -19.15 3.04
N LYS A 5 -0.40 -20.45 2.75
CA LYS A 5 0.74 -21.02 2.02
C LYS A 5 0.81 -20.34 0.65
N ILE A 6 1.87 -19.57 0.40
CA ILE A 6 2.18 -19.03 -0.93
C ILE A 6 2.58 -20.22 -1.81
N SER A 7 1.63 -20.75 -2.58
CA SER A 7 1.87 -21.82 -3.54
C SER A 7 1.94 -21.27 -4.96
N LYS A 8 3.10 -20.70 -5.35
CA LYS A 8 3.54 -20.74 -6.75
C LYS A 8 5.06 -20.88 -6.85
N PRO A 9 5.56 -21.92 -7.54
CA PRO A 9 6.94 -21.99 -7.97
C PRO A 9 7.12 -21.15 -9.25
N ASN A 10 8.22 -20.40 -9.33
CA ASN A 10 8.71 -19.59 -10.47
C ASN A 10 8.00 -18.24 -10.75
N ASP A 11 8.62 -17.15 -10.26
CA ASP A 11 8.82 -15.83 -10.93
C ASP A 11 8.99 -14.68 -9.90
N GLY A 12 10.07 -14.72 -9.11
CA GLY A 12 10.49 -13.58 -8.28
C GLY A 12 9.48 -13.10 -7.21
N LEU A 13 9.76 -11.94 -6.62
CA LEU A 13 8.86 -11.28 -5.67
C LEU A 13 7.63 -10.70 -6.41
N PRO A 14 6.40 -10.91 -5.92
CA PRO A 14 5.22 -10.31 -6.54
C PRO A 14 5.30 -8.79 -6.48
N ARG A 15 4.74 -8.11 -7.50
CA ARG A 15 4.86 -6.64 -7.69
C ARG A 15 4.44 -5.84 -6.46
N PHE A 16 3.40 -6.33 -5.77
CA PHE A 16 2.87 -5.74 -4.55
C PHE A 16 2.68 -6.83 -3.51
N MET A 17 3.01 -6.49 -2.26
CA MET A 17 2.84 -7.35 -1.10
C MET A 17 2.25 -6.54 0.04
N LEU A 18 1.24 -7.08 0.71
CA LEU A 18 0.78 -6.52 1.97
C LEU A 18 1.78 -6.89 3.07
N LEU A 19 2.25 -5.90 3.83
CA LEU A 19 3.26 -6.10 4.88
C LEU A 19 2.68 -6.15 6.30
N GLN A 20 1.48 -5.62 6.54
CA GLN A 20 0.94 -5.50 7.89
C GLN A 20 -0.22 -6.47 8.14
N SER A 21 -0.12 -7.21 9.25
CA SER A 21 -1.19 -8.03 9.80
C SER A 21 -2.19 -7.13 10.56
N PRO A 22 -3.51 -7.28 10.33
CA PRO A 22 -4.55 -6.38 10.86
C PRO A 22 -4.80 -6.47 12.38
N GLU A 23 -4.01 -7.25 13.13
CA GLU A 23 -4.22 -7.43 14.58
C GLU A 23 -3.97 -6.15 15.41
N ASN A 24 -3.36 -5.11 14.82
CA ASN A 24 -3.21 -3.78 15.43
C ASN A 24 -4.03 -2.72 14.68
N SER A 25 -5.35 -2.73 14.87
CA SER A 25 -6.23 -1.55 15.07
C SER A 25 -5.82 -0.20 14.45
N SER A 26 -5.43 -0.17 13.18
CA SER A 26 -5.12 1.08 12.48
C SER A 26 -5.81 1.07 11.12
N ASP A 27 -6.51 2.15 10.80
CA ASP A 27 -7.11 2.41 9.49
C ASP A 27 -6.01 2.71 8.46
N THR A 28 -4.99 1.85 8.41
CA THR A 28 -3.81 1.99 7.58
C THR A 28 -3.49 0.70 6.84
N ILE A 29 -2.88 0.83 5.67
CA ILE A 29 -2.40 -0.27 4.84
C ILE A 29 -0.92 -0.06 4.62
N LEU A 30 -0.10 -1.06 4.95
CA LEU A 30 1.32 -1.08 4.62
C LEU A 30 1.58 -2.01 3.44
N VAL A 31 2.02 -1.47 2.31
CA VAL A 31 2.29 -2.21 1.07
C VAL A 31 3.76 -2.09 0.70
N TYR A 32 4.37 -3.21 0.33
CA TYR A 32 5.65 -3.26 -0.36
C TYR A 32 5.43 -3.33 -1.87
N LYS A 33 5.95 -2.35 -2.61
CA LYS A 33 6.11 -2.40 -4.07
C LYS A 33 7.52 -2.90 -4.38
N SER A 34 7.64 -4.09 -4.95
CA SER A 34 8.93 -4.79 -5.13
C SER A 34 9.66 -4.48 -6.44
N ARG A 35 8.94 -3.94 -7.43
CA ARG A 35 9.52 -3.59 -8.73
C ARG A 35 9.95 -2.14 -8.76
N TYR A 36 11.07 -1.85 -9.42
CA TYR A 36 11.61 -0.50 -9.58
C TYR A 36 10.54 0.51 -10.06
N PRO A 37 10.48 1.73 -9.47
CA PRO A 37 11.08 2.09 -8.18
C PRO A 37 10.38 1.40 -7.01
N SER A 38 11.14 0.90 -6.06
CA SER A 38 10.72 0.02 -4.98
C SER A 38 10.47 0.82 -3.70
N TYR A 39 9.34 0.56 -3.05
CA TYR A 39 8.90 1.33 -1.89
C TYR A 39 8.23 0.46 -0.82
N ILE A 40 8.35 0.89 0.43
CA ILE A 40 7.36 0.59 1.47
C ILE A 40 6.45 1.80 1.60
N ILE A 41 5.18 1.62 1.29
CA ILE A 41 4.16 2.67 1.26
C ILE A 41 3.13 2.37 2.32
N GLU A 42 2.81 3.37 3.14
CA GLU A 42 1.68 3.33 4.05
C GLU A 42 0.57 4.26 3.57
N ILE A 43 -0.66 3.74 3.50
CA ILE A 43 -1.87 4.47 3.12
C ILE A 43 -2.77 4.58 4.35
N SER A 44 -3.38 5.74 4.57
CA SER A 44 -4.15 6.04 5.78
C SER A 44 -5.23 7.10 5.54
N SER A 45 -6.15 7.24 6.49
CA SER A 45 -7.25 8.23 6.48
C SER A 45 -6.79 9.67 6.75
N ARG A 46 -5.63 9.82 7.40
CA ARG A 46 -5.09 11.08 7.90
C ARG A 46 -3.58 11.11 7.74
N ALA A 47 -2.99 12.29 7.72
CA ALA A 47 -1.53 12.42 7.74
C ALA A 47 -0.94 11.71 8.97
N LEU A 48 -0.03 10.76 8.76
CA LEU A 48 0.66 10.03 9.82
C LEU A 48 1.96 10.75 10.24
N THR A 49 2.57 11.47 9.30
CA THR A 49 3.80 12.23 9.51
C THR A 49 3.73 13.54 8.72
N SER A 50 4.66 14.46 8.97
CA SER A 50 4.82 15.69 8.17
C SER A 50 5.20 15.43 6.71
N ALA A 51 5.71 14.24 6.40
CA ALA A 51 6.03 13.80 5.05
C ALA A 51 4.84 13.12 4.34
N SER A 52 3.73 12.89 5.04
CA SER A 52 2.52 12.36 4.43
C SER A 52 1.97 13.36 3.41
N PHE A 53 1.62 12.88 2.23
CA PHE A 53 1.00 13.70 1.19
C PHE A 53 -0.40 13.17 0.83
N LYS A 54 -1.29 14.10 0.47
CA LYS A 54 -2.66 13.78 0.09
C LYS A 54 -2.69 13.19 -1.31
N TYR A 55 -3.45 12.12 -1.49
CA TYR A 55 -3.69 11.43 -2.74
C TYR A 55 -5.18 11.17 -2.93
N ILE A 56 -5.71 11.47 -4.12
CA ILE A 56 -7.13 11.25 -4.43
C ILE A 56 -7.24 10.04 -5.36
N PHE A 57 -7.86 8.96 -4.87
CA PHE A 57 -8.12 7.75 -5.65
C PHE A 57 -9.62 7.56 -5.83
N LYS A 58 -10.14 7.71 -7.05
CA LYS A 58 -11.58 7.51 -7.37
C LYS A 58 -12.54 8.27 -6.43
N GLY A 59 -12.17 9.50 -6.05
CA GLY A 59 -12.96 10.34 -5.14
C GLY A 59 -12.72 10.08 -3.65
N PHE A 60 -11.83 9.15 -3.29
CA PHE A 60 -11.42 8.91 -1.91
C PHE A 60 -10.15 9.71 -1.59
N ASP A 61 -10.22 10.51 -0.54
CA ASP A 61 -9.07 11.19 0.03
C ASP A 61 -8.24 10.20 0.86
N LEU A 62 -6.98 10.04 0.49
CA LEU A 62 -6.02 9.16 1.14
C LEU A 62 -4.77 9.96 1.50
N TYR A 63 -4.12 9.55 2.58
CA TYR A 63 -2.80 10.05 2.95
C TYR A 63 -1.76 8.96 2.74
N VAL A 64 -0.78 9.27 1.91
CA VAL A 64 0.30 8.37 1.53
C VAL A 64 1.56 8.79 2.26
N THR A 65 2.20 7.82 2.92
CA THR A 65 3.49 8.01 3.60
C THR A 65 4.48 7.00 3.05
N VAL A 66 5.58 7.47 2.47
CA VAL A 66 6.68 6.59 2.06
C VAL A 66 7.50 6.24 3.29
N ARG A 67 7.41 5.00 3.76
CA ARG A 67 8.19 4.52 4.92
C ARG A 67 9.62 4.14 4.53
N LYS A 68 9.79 3.67 3.30
CA LYS A 68 11.10 3.38 2.74
C LYS A 68 11.09 3.56 1.23
N ASP A 69 12.07 4.29 0.72
CA ASP A 69 12.39 4.41 -0.70
C ASP A 69 13.75 3.73 -0.90
N PHE A 70 13.73 2.56 -1.54
CA PHE A 70 14.96 1.77 -1.72
C PHE A 70 15.83 2.33 -2.84
N ASP A 71 15.24 3.06 -3.78
CA ASP A 71 15.87 3.50 -5.02
C ASP A 71 16.15 5.01 -5.02
N SER A 72 15.88 5.71 -3.91
CA SER A 72 16.07 7.16 -3.76
C SER A 72 15.40 7.98 -4.87
N CYS A 73 14.23 7.52 -5.33
CA CYS A 73 13.41 8.14 -6.36
C CYS A 73 12.44 9.21 -5.81
N GLY A 74 12.37 9.39 -4.49
CA GLY A 74 11.44 10.29 -3.81
C GLY A 74 10.02 9.73 -3.77
N ASN A 75 9.03 10.61 -3.94
CA ASN A 75 7.62 10.21 -3.87
C ASN A 75 7.21 9.38 -5.09
N PRO A 76 6.40 8.31 -4.89
CA PRO A 76 5.84 7.54 -6.00
C PRO A 76 5.02 8.43 -6.94
N SER A 77 5.17 8.21 -8.24
CA SER A 77 4.31 8.85 -9.23
C SER A 77 2.84 8.49 -9.03
N LYS A 78 1.94 9.34 -9.54
CA LYS A 78 0.49 9.08 -9.56
C LYS A 78 0.16 7.71 -10.17
N SER A 79 0.81 7.34 -11.28
CA SER A 79 0.59 6.05 -11.94
C SER A 79 0.93 4.85 -11.04
N HIS A 80 1.97 4.95 -10.21
CA HIS A 80 2.30 3.91 -9.24
C HIS A 80 1.25 3.80 -8.14
N LEU A 81 0.72 4.93 -7.67
CA LEU A 81 -0.31 4.97 -6.63
C LEU A 81 -1.66 4.46 -7.14
N ASP A 82 -2.04 4.82 -8.37
CA ASP A 82 -3.25 4.30 -9.03
C ASP A 82 -3.20 2.79 -9.19
N ASP A 83 -2.06 2.27 -9.62
CA ASP A 83 -1.85 0.83 -9.80
C ASP A 83 -1.85 0.08 -8.46
N LEU A 84 -1.21 0.63 -7.43
CA LEU A 84 -1.24 0.09 -6.07
C LEU A 84 -2.67 0.05 -5.51
N CYS A 85 -3.41 1.16 -5.58
CA CYS A 85 -4.77 1.25 -5.05
C CYS A 85 -5.74 0.34 -5.83
N THR A 86 -5.56 0.22 -7.15
CA THR A 86 -6.32 -0.70 -8.00
C THR A 86 -6.02 -2.16 -7.63
N TRP A 87 -4.74 -2.51 -7.47
CA TRP A 87 -4.33 -3.82 -7.00
C TRP A 87 -4.95 -4.13 -5.63
N TYR A 88 -4.83 -3.22 -4.66
CA TYR A 88 -5.35 -3.44 -3.31
C TYR A 88 -6.88 -3.65 -3.32
N THR A 89 -7.61 -2.80 -4.05
CA THR A 89 -9.08 -2.93 -4.20
C THR A 89 -9.48 -4.27 -4.82
N LYS A 90 -8.70 -4.76 -5.80
CA LYS A 90 -8.98 -6.04 -6.48
C LYS A 90 -8.71 -7.26 -5.59
N ASN A 91 -7.74 -7.20 -4.68
CA ASN A 91 -7.43 -8.31 -3.78
C ASN A 91 -8.46 -8.49 -2.67
N GLY A 92 -9.39 -7.54 -2.48
CA GLY A 92 -10.46 -7.65 -1.49
C GLY A 92 -9.95 -7.79 -0.05
N THR A 93 -8.77 -7.24 0.24
CA THR A 93 -8.17 -7.32 1.57
C THR A 93 -8.70 -6.20 2.46
N GLU A 94 -8.85 -6.49 3.76
CA GLU A 94 -9.26 -5.51 4.77
C GLU A 94 -8.04 -4.86 5.46
N PRO A 95 -8.13 -3.57 5.89
CA PRO A 95 -9.27 -2.66 5.69
C PRO A 95 -9.41 -2.20 4.23
N SER A 96 -10.62 -2.23 3.67
CA SER A 96 -10.84 -1.72 2.31
C SER A 96 -10.47 -0.23 2.18
N ILE A 97 -10.09 0.22 0.98
CA ILE A 97 -9.79 1.65 0.71
C ILE A 97 -10.95 2.55 1.17
N LYS A 98 -12.20 2.12 0.97
CA LYS A 98 -13.39 2.85 1.40
C LYS A 98 -13.49 3.02 2.92
N LYS A 99 -13.00 2.05 3.68
CA LYS A 99 -12.99 2.09 5.14
C LYS A 99 -11.94 3.07 5.65
N ILE A 100 -10.80 3.15 4.97
CA ILE A 100 -9.71 4.07 5.29
C ILE A 100 -10.05 5.49 4.92
N SER A 101 -10.81 5.72 3.86
CA SER A 101 -11.13 7.09 3.42
C SER A 101 -12.25 7.78 4.22
N ARG A 102 -12.73 7.18 5.32
CA ARG A 102 -13.78 7.74 6.18
C ARG A 102 -13.19 8.45 7.39
#